data_AF-A0A7X5X7H4-F1
#
_entry.id   AF-A0A7X5X7H4-F1
#
_cell.length_a   1.000
_cell.length_b   1.000
_cell.length_c   1.000
_cell.angle_alpha   90.00
_cell.angle_beta   90.00
_cell.angle_gamma   90.00
#
_symmetry.space_group_name_H-M   'P 1'
#
loop_
_entity.id
_entity.type
_entity.pdbx_description
1 polymer ?
#
loop_
_entity_poly.entity_id
_entity_poly.type
_entity_poly.pdbx_seq_one_letter_code
_entity_poly.pdbx_strand_id
1 'polypeptide(L)'
;MADIVDLIPLNREYNEKATEISDIVNYHAAPVTIITGAKASNLEKGARKIWGGLPKDANVFNLENGVDLNGPLAYLELIKRAMHELTGVPETALGQAQPISNTSGVALSIQFQPLMSRYSLKQINYTIGLKRINELVLRTLFLYEPECRIYDPETQGIRTSDEQPLVIDPRDPEVYDTSVDWPPPLPVDVLVKLNEVQAKLALGLESKRGALRDLGETFVDEKMQEMFDERLAEAKEDGALELIKAQIASTILRTTGLPPTGVESPPPAPASSSSSGGGKPNATGPLPGMPGTGTGTNTESVLSELVTLSKGTKIAQRRNPEND
;
A
#
# COMPACT_ATOMS: atom_id res chain seq x y z
N MET A 1 -14.62 6.40 -24.59
CA MET A 1 -15.83 7.18 -24.26
C MET A 1 -15.62 7.76 -22.88
N ALA A 2 -16.05 9.01 -22.61
CA ALA A 2 -15.85 9.60 -21.29
C ALA A 2 -16.83 8.98 -20.27
N ASP A 3 -16.37 8.77 -19.04
CA ASP A 3 -17.14 8.07 -17.99
C ASP A 3 -18.46 8.76 -17.62
N ILE A 4 -18.56 10.06 -17.90
CA ILE A 4 -19.67 10.92 -17.48
C ILE A 4 -20.71 11.17 -18.57
N VAL A 5 -20.55 10.60 -19.78
CA VAL A 5 -21.42 10.92 -20.92
C VAL A 5 -22.88 10.59 -20.61
N ASP A 6 -23.11 9.48 -19.93
CA ASP A 6 -24.44 8.99 -19.57
C ASP A 6 -25.10 9.82 -18.45
N LEU A 7 -24.30 10.57 -17.68
CA LEU A 7 -24.77 11.44 -16.59
C LEU A 7 -25.30 12.79 -17.11
N ILE A 8 -24.85 13.23 -18.28
CA ILE A 8 -25.19 14.53 -18.87
C ILE A 8 -26.70 14.76 -18.97
N PRO A 9 -27.52 13.85 -19.55
CA PRO A 9 -28.96 14.07 -19.65
C PRO A 9 -29.63 14.17 -18.26
N LEU A 10 -29.25 13.31 -17.31
CA LEU A 10 -29.80 13.34 -15.96
C LEU A 10 -29.44 14.63 -15.21
N ASN A 11 -28.20 15.10 -15.34
CA ASN A 11 -27.76 16.36 -14.72
C ASN A 11 -28.53 17.55 -15.27
N ARG A 12 -28.79 17.55 -16.58
CA ARG A 12 -29.56 18.62 -17.21
C ARG A 12 -30.99 18.64 -16.70
N GLU A 13 -31.65 17.49 -16.65
CA GLU A 13 -33.00 17.36 -16.12
C GLU A 13 -33.09 17.77 -14.64
N TYR A 14 -32.12 17.33 -13.82
CA TYR A 14 -32.02 17.74 -12.42
C TYR A 14 -31.94 19.26 -12.27
N ASN A 15 -31.06 19.92 -13.04
CA ASN A 15 -30.87 21.37 -12.97
C ASN A 15 -32.10 22.13 -13.45
N GLU A 16 -32.75 21.67 -14.53
CA GLU A 16 -33.99 22.28 -15.04
C GLU A 16 -35.10 22.19 -13.97
N LYS A 17 -35.30 21.02 -13.34
CA LYS A 17 -36.31 20.84 -12.28
C LYS A 17 -35.97 21.56 -10.97
N ALA A 18 -34.71 21.60 -10.58
CA ALA A 18 -34.28 22.37 -9.41
C ALA A 18 -34.55 23.87 -9.60
N THR A 19 -34.36 24.40 -10.82
CA THR A 19 -34.67 25.79 -11.14
C THR A 19 -36.18 26.05 -11.07
N GLU A 20 -37.01 25.18 -11.64
CA GLU A 20 -38.48 25.27 -11.54
C GLU A 20 -38.95 25.28 -10.07
N ILE A 21 -38.38 24.43 -9.22
CA ILE A 21 -38.70 24.39 -7.79
C ILE A 21 -38.28 25.68 -7.09
N SER A 22 -37.09 26.20 -7.40
CA SER A 22 -36.65 27.49 -6.88
C SER A 22 -37.61 28.62 -7.25
N ASP A 23 -38.12 28.63 -8.47
CA ASP A 23 -39.10 29.63 -8.93
C ASP A 23 -40.44 29.49 -8.20
N ILE A 24 -40.91 28.26 -7.95
CA ILE A 24 -42.12 28.01 -7.14
C ILE A 24 -41.94 28.53 -5.70
N VAL A 25 -40.79 28.27 -5.09
CA VAL A 25 -40.47 28.75 -3.73
C VAL A 25 -40.46 30.29 -3.71
N ASN A 26 -39.85 30.92 -4.71
CA ASN A 26 -39.83 32.38 -4.85
C ASN A 26 -41.23 32.97 -5.02
N TYR A 27 -42.09 32.34 -5.82
CA TYR A 27 -43.48 32.76 -5.98
C TYR A 27 -44.27 32.65 -4.68
N HIS A 28 -44.08 31.57 -3.91
CA HIS A 28 -44.74 31.38 -2.62
C HIS A 28 -44.22 32.34 -1.54
N ALA A 29 -42.94 32.72 -1.59
CA ALA A 29 -42.37 33.70 -0.66
C ALA A 29 -42.96 35.12 -0.86
N ALA A 30 -43.48 35.43 -2.04
CA ALA A 30 -44.07 36.72 -2.39
C ALA A 30 -45.41 36.56 -3.13
N PRO A 31 -46.49 36.16 -2.43
CA PRO A 31 -47.77 35.88 -3.06
C PRO A 31 -48.37 37.14 -3.70
N VAL A 32 -48.95 36.96 -4.89
CA VAL A 32 -49.68 38.04 -5.58
C VAL A 32 -51.07 38.15 -4.96
N THR A 33 -51.40 39.32 -4.43
CA THR A 33 -52.73 39.60 -3.91
C THR A 33 -53.63 40.13 -5.02
N ILE A 34 -54.77 39.48 -5.24
CA ILE A 34 -55.82 39.94 -6.14
C ILE A 34 -56.92 40.63 -5.32
N ILE A 35 -57.40 41.75 -5.84
CA ILE A 35 -58.50 42.52 -5.27
C ILE A 35 -59.63 42.55 -6.30
N THR A 36 -60.80 42.05 -5.94
CA THR A 36 -62.01 42.17 -6.76
C THR A 36 -62.89 43.26 -6.17
N GLY A 37 -63.50 44.11 -7.02
CA GLY A 37 -64.46 45.13 -6.57
C GLY A 37 -63.88 46.46 -6.07
N ALA A 38 -62.56 46.72 -6.15
CA ALA A 38 -61.95 48.00 -5.79
C ALA A 38 -60.77 48.40 -6.70
N LYS A 39 -60.49 49.70 -6.84
CA LYS A 39 -59.32 50.21 -7.57
C LYS A 39 -58.07 50.18 -6.67
N ALA A 40 -56.95 49.69 -7.19
CA ALA A 40 -55.68 49.55 -6.47
C ALA A 40 -55.12 50.88 -5.90
N SER A 41 -55.54 52.03 -6.44
CA SER A 41 -55.10 53.36 -5.98
C SER A 41 -55.60 53.75 -4.59
N ASN A 42 -56.69 53.14 -4.11
CA ASN A 42 -57.34 53.54 -2.86
C ASN A 42 -56.95 52.65 -1.67
N LEU A 43 -56.01 51.73 -1.87
CA LEU A 43 -55.56 50.80 -0.83
C LEU A 43 -54.17 51.16 -0.32
N GLU A 44 -54.06 51.31 0.99
CA GLU A 44 -52.78 51.47 1.66
C GLU A 44 -52.08 50.11 1.81
N LYS A 45 -51.18 49.76 0.88
CA LYS A 45 -50.28 48.62 1.04
C LYS A 45 -49.12 49.00 1.98
N GLY A 46 -48.89 48.24 3.05
CA GLY A 46 -47.74 48.45 3.94
C GLY A 46 -47.55 47.34 4.97
N ALA A 47 -46.31 47.06 5.36
CA ALA A 47 -46.01 46.17 6.47
C ALA A 47 -46.61 46.75 7.76
N ARG A 48 -47.56 46.03 8.37
CA ARG A 48 -48.41 46.45 9.52
C ARG A 48 -49.59 47.38 9.22
N LYS A 49 -50.00 47.58 7.96
CA LYS A 49 -51.28 48.24 7.66
C LYS A 49 -52.38 47.21 7.42
N ILE A 50 -53.50 47.38 8.10
CA ILE A 50 -54.73 46.59 7.89
C ILE A 50 -55.38 47.11 6.61
N TRP A 51 -55.90 46.22 5.78
CA TRP A 51 -56.61 46.56 4.55
C TRP A 51 -57.88 47.35 4.90
N GLY A 52 -57.87 48.66 4.64
CA GLY A 52 -58.99 49.57 4.90
C GLY A 52 -59.48 50.24 3.61
N GLY A 53 -60.77 50.60 3.56
CA GLY A 53 -61.37 51.31 2.43
C GLY A 53 -62.00 50.43 1.33
N LEU A 54 -62.26 49.15 1.62
CA LEU A 54 -62.93 48.23 0.70
C LEU A 54 -64.44 48.52 0.61
N PRO A 55 -65.02 48.68 -0.60
CA PRO A 55 -66.47 48.69 -0.83
C PRO A 55 -67.15 47.42 -0.31
N LYS A 56 -68.46 47.47 -0.06
CA LYS A 56 -69.23 46.35 0.53
C LYS A 56 -69.20 45.06 -0.30
N ASP A 57 -68.86 45.15 -1.59
CA ASP A 57 -68.76 44.03 -2.54
C ASP A 57 -67.31 43.65 -2.89
N ALA A 58 -66.31 44.21 -2.21
CA ALA A 58 -64.90 43.98 -2.55
C ALA A 58 -64.28 42.87 -1.70
N ASN A 59 -63.64 41.91 -2.36
CA ASN A 59 -62.94 40.80 -1.71
C ASN A 59 -61.45 40.82 -2.07
N VAL A 60 -60.62 40.43 -1.11
CA VAL A 60 -59.17 40.32 -1.26
C VAL A 60 -58.78 38.86 -1.07
N PHE A 61 -58.15 38.28 -2.08
CA PHE A 61 -57.63 36.91 -2.00
C PHE A 61 -56.16 36.92 -2.40
N ASN A 62 -55.33 36.22 -1.63
CA ASN A 62 -53.99 35.89 -2.08
C ASN A 62 -54.07 34.73 -3.08
N LEU A 63 -53.36 34.87 -4.19
CA LEU A 63 -53.24 33.85 -5.22
C LEU A 63 -52.18 32.84 -4.76
N GLU A 64 -52.57 32.02 -3.79
CA GLU A 64 -51.74 30.92 -3.29
C GLU A 64 -52.04 29.68 -4.12
N ASN A 65 -51.01 29.16 -4.79
CA ASN A 65 -51.11 27.88 -5.46
C ASN A 65 -50.84 26.82 -4.38
N GLY A 66 -51.80 25.96 -4.07
CA GLY A 66 -51.68 24.90 -3.06
C GLY A 66 -50.78 23.74 -3.51
N VAL A 67 -49.60 24.06 -4.06
CA VAL A 67 -48.67 23.08 -4.61
C VAL A 67 -47.91 22.42 -3.47
N ASP A 68 -48.11 21.12 -3.31
CA ASP A 68 -47.28 20.30 -2.44
C ASP A 68 -45.90 20.09 -3.11
N LEU A 69 -44.85 20.65 -2.49
CA LEU A 69 -43.47 20.52 -2.95
C LEU A 69 -42.87 19.13 -2.69
N ASN A 70 -43.54 18.25 -1.93
CA ASN A 70 -43.02 16.93 -1.63
C ASN A 70 -42.82 16.06 -2.88
N GLY A 71 -43.72 16.14 -3.86
CA GLY A 71 -43.61 15.39 -5.12
C GLY A 71 -42.37 15.76 -5.94
N PRO A 72 -42.18 17.06 -6.27
CA PRO A 72 -40.98 17.53 -6.97
C PRO A 72 -39.67 17.25 -6.22
N LEU A 73 -39.65 17.38 -4.89
CA LEU A 73 -38.47 17.06 -4.08
C LEU A 73 -38.13 15.56 -4.11
N ALA A 74 -39.12 14.68 -3.98
CA ALA A 74 -38.91 13.23 -4.09
C ALA A 74 -38.43 12.82 -5.50
N TYR A 75 -38.87 13.53 -6.54
CA TYR A 75 -38.38 13.30 -7.90
C TYR A 75 -36.91 13.71 -8.06
N LEU A 76 -36.48 14.84 -7.49
CA LEU A 76 -35.06 15.21 -7.47
C LEU A 76 -34.19 14.17 -6.74
N GLU A 77 -34.68 13.61 -5.63
CA GLU A 77 -34.00 12.53 -4.92
C GLU A 77 -33.88 11.26 -5.79
N LEU A 78 -34.93 10.91 -6.53
CA LEU A 78 -34.92 9.78 -7.47
C LEU A 78 -33.88 9.97 -8.58
N ILE A 79 -33.82 11.16 -9.20
CA ILE A 79 -32.80 11.44 -10.22
C ILE A 79 -31.41 11.35 -9.60
N LYS A 80 -31.19 11.93 -8.42
CA LYS A 80 -29.89 11.88 -7.73
C LYS A 80 -29.47 10.44 -7.43
N ARG A 81 -30.40 9.59 -7.00
CA ARG A 81 -30.15 8.16 -6.81
C ARG A 81 -29.80 7.45 -8.12
N ALA A 82 -30.54 7.73 -9.19
CA ALA A 82 -30.25 7.17 -10.52
C ALA A 82 -28.85 7.58 -11.02
N MET A 83 -28.41 8.81 -10.75
CA MET A 83 -27.04 9.25 -11.04
C MET A 83 -25.99 8.43 -10.28
N HIS A 84 -26.22 8.15 -9.00
CA HIS A 84 -25.34 7.31 -8.18
C HIS A 84 -25.28 5.86 -8.68
N GLU A 85 -26.43 5.29 -9.01
CA GLU A 85 -26.53 3.93 -9.56
C GLU A 85 -25.80 3.80 -10.92
N LEU A 86 -25.93 4.80 -11.80
CA LEU A 86 -25.31 4.79 -13.12
C LEU A 86 -23.79 4.96 -13.06
N THR A 87 -23.31 5.83 -12.17
CA THR A 87 -21.86 6.06 -11.97
C THR A 87 -21.19 4.94 -11.18
N GLY A 88 -21.97 4.15 -10.42
CA GLY A 88 -21.45 3.15 -9.50
C GLY A 88 -20.83 3.76 -8.24
N VAL A 89 -21.15 5.02 -7.93
CA VAL A 89 -20.74 5.68 -6.69
C VAL A 89 -21.81 5.42 -5.63
N PRO A 90 -21.50 4.73 -4.51
CA PRO A 90 -22.48 4.52 -3.46
C PRO A 90 -22.86 5.87 -2.82
N GLU A 91 -24.14 6.08 -2.53
CA GLU A 91 -24.66 7.34 -1.96
C GLU A 91 -24.00 7.69 -0.62
N THR A 92 -23.57 6.66 0.11
CA THR A 92 -22.90 6.76 1.40
C THR A 92 -21.50 7.36 1.32
N ALA A 93 -20.88 7.37 0.14
CA ALA A 93 -19.56 7.96 -0.07
C ALA A 93 -19.54 9.48 0.15
N LEU A 94 -20.69 10.16 0.00
CA LEU A 94 -20.78 11.63 0.11
C LEU A 94 -21.08 12.14 1.53
N GLY A 95 -20.96 11.28 2.56
CA GLY A 95 -21.08 11.69 3.96
C GLY A 95 -22.46 11.47 4.59
N GLN A 96 -23.27 10.54 4.06
CA GLN A 96 -24.37 10.00 4.87
C GLN A 96 -23.76 9.31 6.09
N ALA A 97 -24.17 9.75 7.28
CA ALA A 97 -23.61 9.30 8.56
C ALA A 97 -23.75 7.78 8.69
N GLN A 98 -22.68 7.06 8.37
CA GLN A 98 -22.56 5.65 8.73
C GLN A 98 -22.21 5.59 10.22
N PRO A 99 -22.73 4.60 10.97
CA PRO A 99 -22.15 4.26 12.27
C PRO A 99 -20.76 3.66 12.03
N ILE A 100 -19.77 4.55 11.83
CA ILE A 100 -18.34 4.26 11.56
C ILE A 100 -17.76 3.30 12.60
N SER A 101 -18.36 3.26 13.80
CA SER A 101 -17.87 2.46 14.92
C SER A 101 -17.84 0.95 14.68
N ASN A 102 -18.58 0.39 13.71
CA ASN A 102 -18.70 -1.07 13.51
C ASN A 102 -18.66 -1.56 12.06
N THR A 103 -18.42 -0.71 11.06
CA THR A 103 -18.27 -1.19 9.68
C THR A 103 -16.91 -1.87 9.55
N SER A 104 -16.90 -3.21 9.56
CA SER A 104 -15.69 -3.99 9.29
C SER A 104 -15.07 -3.58 7.95
N GLY A 105 -13.75 -3.70 7.79
CA GLY A 105 -13.07 -3.43 6.51
C GLY A 105 -13.67 -4.22 5.33
N VAL A 106 -14.29 -5.37 5.63
CA VAL A 106 -15.06 -6.19 4.68
C VAL A 106 -16.40 -5.54 4.29
N ALA A 107 -17.10 -4.89 5.22
CA ALA A 107 -18.33 -4.16 4.91
C ALA A 107 -18.04 -2.96 3.99
N LEU A 108 -16.92 -2.26 4.23
CA LEU A 108 -16.46 -1.18 3.36
C LEU A 108 -16.09 -1.69 1.96
N SER A 109 -15.40 -2.83 1.86
CA SER A 109 -15.04 -3.39 0.55
C SER A 109 -16.26 -3.82 -0.27
N ILE A 110 -17.28 -4.39 0.37
CA ILE A 110 -18.55 -4.74 -0.30
C ILE A 110 -19.28 -3.48 -0.78
N GLN A 111 -19.33 -2.44 0.06
CA GLN A 111 -19.99 -1.17 -0.29
C GLN A 111 -19.31 -0.46 -1.46
N PHE A 112 -17.98 -0.48 -1.50
CA PHE A 112 -17.20 0.14 -2.57
C PHE A 112 -16.92 -0.79 -3.76
N GLN A 113 -17.48 -2.00 -3.79
CA GLN A 113 -17.29 -2.96 -4.87
C GLN A 113 -17.58 -2.38 -6.28
N PRO A 114 -18.66 -1.59 -6.48
CA PRO A 114 -18.92 -1.00 -7.80
C PRO A 114 -17.83 0.02 -8.19
N LEU A 115 -17.32 0.81 -7.24
CA LEU A 115 -16.18 1.72 -7.48
C LEU A 115 -14.90 0.94 -7.78
N MET A 116 -14.65 -0.18 -7.10
CA MET A 116 -13.50 -1.03 -7.37
C MET A 116 -13.53 -1.62 -8.77
N SER A 117 -14.72 -1.96 -9.30
CA SER A 117 -14.83 -2.44 -10.68
C SER A 117 -14.50 -1.34 -11.71
N ARG A 118 -14.89 -0.09 -11.45
CA ARG A 118 -14.49 1.06 -12.28
C ARG A 118 -13.00 1.35 -12.15
N TYR A 119 -12.45 1.25 -10.94
CA TYR A 119 -11.02 1.37 -10.69
C TYR A 119 -10.22 0.33 -11.48
N SER A 120 -10.61 -0.94 -11.45
CA SER A 120 -9.89 -2.01 -12.18
C SER A 120 -9.93 -1.80 -13.70
N LEU A 121 -11.08 -1.38 -14.24
CA LEU A 121 -11.20 -1.04 -15.66
C LEU A 121 -10.28 0.11 -16.06
N LYS A 122 -10.16 1.14 -15.21
CA LYS A 122 -9.21 2.23 -15.42
C LYS A 122 -7.79 1.70 -15.34
N GLN A 123 -7.46 0.94 -14.29
CA GLN A 123 -6.13 0.39 -14.09
C GLN A 123 -5.65 -0.38 -15.32
N ILE A 124 -6.48 -1.25 -15.93
CA ILE A 124 -6.11 -2.00 -17.14
C ILE A 124 -5.76 -1.05 -18.29
N ASN A 125 -6.62 -0.07 -18.59
CA ASN A 125 -6.41 0.85 -19.70
C ASN A 125 -5.21 1.79 -19.47
N TYR A 126 -5.09 2.35 -18.27
CA TYR A 126 -3.99 3.23 -17.90
C TYR A 126 -2.66 2.48 -17.83
N THR A 127 -2.64 1.22 -17.38
CA THR A 127 -1.41 0.41 -17.34
C THR A 127 -0.82 0.23 -18.74
N ILE A 128 -1.65 -0.06 -19.74
CA ILE A 128 -1.20 -0.19 -21.13
C ILE A 128 -0.64 1.15 -21.64
N GLY A 129 -1.34 2.26 -21.36
CA GLY A 129 -0.89 3.59 -21.74
C GLY A 129 0.43 4.00 -21.08
N LEU A 130 0.57 3.77 -19.77
CA LEU A 130 1.78 4.09 -19.01
C LEU A 130 2.97 3.25 -19.45
N LYS A 131 2.80 1.93 -19.68
CA LYS A 131 3.85 1.09 -20.25
C LYS A 131 4.33 1.62 -21.60
N ARG A 132 3.40 2.06 -22.46
CA ARG A 132 3.75 2.60 -23.78
C ARG A 132 4.46 3.96 -23.69
N ILE A 133 4.05 4.81 -22.76
CA ILE A 133 4.74 6.09 -22.49
C ILE A 133 6.16 5.81 -21.98
N ASN A 134 6.32 4.90 -21.02
CA ASN A 134 7.63 4.52 -20.50
C ASN A 134 8.54 3.94 -21.59
N GLU A 135 8.01 3.10 -22.47
CA GLU A 135 8.76 2.61 -23.63
C GLU A 135 9.25 3.77 -24.52
N LEU A 136 8.40 4.76 -24.81
CA LEU A 136 8.80 5.92 -25.59
C LEU A 136 9.85 6.76 -24.87
N VAL A 137 9.69 6.98 -23.56
CA VAL A 137 10.65 7.69 -22.71
C VAL A 137 12.01 7.00 -22.74
N LEU A 138 12.05 5.67 -22.55
CA LEU A 138 13.29 4.89 -22.61
C LEU A 138 13.93 4.94 -23.99
N ARG A 139 13.15 4.86 -25.07
CA ARG A 139 13.67 5.01 -26.44
C ARG A 139 14.28 6.39 -26.67
N THR A 140 13.66 7.44 -26.16
CA THR A 140 14.21 8.79 -26.25
C THR A 140 15.47 8.93 -25.40
N LEU A 141 15.48 8.36 -24.20
CA LEU A 141 16.64 8.37 -23.30
C LEU A 141 17.85 7.70 -23.95
N PHE A 142 17.70 6.50 -24.51
CA PHE A 142 18.79 5.80 -25.19
C PHE A 142 19.30 6.49 -26.47
N LEU A 143 18.52 7.42 -27.03
CA LEU A 143 18.91 8.21 -28.20
C LEU A 143 19.71 9.45 -27.79
N TYR A 144 19.27 10.18 -26.76
CA TYR A 144 19.92 11.42 -26.31
C TYR A 144 21.11 11.18 -25.37
N GLU A 145 21.03 10.15 -24.52
CA GLU A 145 22.03 9.84 -23.50
C GLU A 145 22.49 8.38 -23.65
N PRO A 146 23.45 8.10 -24.56
CA PRO A 146 23.92 6.74 -24.81
C PRO A 146 24.73 6.16 -23.64
N GLU A 147 25.19 7.00 -22.70
CA GLU A 147 25.93 6.59 -21.51
C GLU A 147 25.08 5.81 -20.50
N CYS A 148 23.77 6.11 -20.42
CA CYS A 148 22.81 5.39 -19.57
C CYS A 148 22.57 3.93 -19.98
N ARG A 149 23.14 3.51 -21.13
CA ARG A 149 23.10 2.12 -21.61
C ARG A 149 23.97 1.18 -20.77
N ILE A 150 25.00 1.73 -20.14
CA ILE A 150 25.92 0.98 -19.30
C ILE A 150 25.34 0.99 -17.90
N TYR A 151 25.30 -0.20 -17.28
CA TYR A 151 24.88 -0.29 -15.89
C TYR A 151 25.87 0.45 -14.98
N ASP A 152 25.35 1.43 -14.24
CA ASP A 152 26.09 2.12 -13.19
C ASP A 152 25.71 1.57 -11.81
N PRO A 153 26.64 0.90 -11.10
CA PRO A 153 26.37 0.32 -9.79
C PRO A 153 26.09 1.36 -8.69
N GLU A 154 26.38 2.65 -8.90
CA GLU A 154 26.11 3.69 -7.90
C GLU A 154 24.67 4.25 -8.01
N THR A 155 24.12 4.32 -9.23
CA THR A 155 22.82 4.96 -9.49
C THR A 155 21.68 3.98 -9.74
N GLN A 156 21.96 2.79 -10.29
CA GLN A 156 20.93 1.87 -10.80
C GLN A 156 20.52 0.75 -9.83
N GLY A 157 20.99 0.79 -8.57
CA GLY A 157 20.62 -0.19 -7.54
C GLY A 157 21.23 -1.58 -7.80
N ILE A 158 20.76 -2.60 -7.07
CA ILE A 158 21.32 -3.96 -7.12
C ILE A 158 20.74 -4.72 -8.32
N ARG A 159 21.60 -5.44 -9.05
CA ARG A 159 21.16 -6.35 -10.13
C ARG A 159 20.33 -7.48 -9.54
N THR A 160 19.10 -7.64 -10.00
CA THR A 160 18.16 -8.65 -9.49
C THR A 160 18.57 -10.07 -9.89
N SER A 161 19.24 -10.23 -11.04
CA SER A 161 19.80 -11.49 -11.50
C SER A 161 21.20 -11.32 -12.09
N ASP A 162 22.06 -12.31 -11.88
CA ASP A 162 23.42 -12.35 -12.44
C ASP A 162 23.42 -12.37 -13.98
N GLU A 163 22.29 -12.77 -14.59
CA GLU A 163 22.05 -12.85 -16.02
C GLU A 163 21.73 -11.49 -16.69
N GLN A 164 21.47 -10.42 -15.91
CA GLN A 164 21.19 -9.10 -16.49
C GLN A 164 22.39 -8.60 -17.30
N PRO A 165 22.25 -8.20 -18.58
CA PRO A 165 23.40 -7.73 -19.35
C PRO A 165 23.98 -6.42 -18.78
N LEU A 166 25.30 -6.30 -18.76
CA LEU A 166 26.00 -5.09 -18.28
C LEU A 166 25.80 -3.88 -19.20
N VAL A 167 25.47 -4.14 -20.45
CA VAL A 167 25.19 -3.14 -21.49
C VAL A 167 23.86 -3.52 -22.12
N ILE A 168 22.93 -2.59 -22.07
CA ILE A 168 21.58 -2.75 -22.61
C ILE A 168 21.64 -2.63 -24.15
N ASP A 169 21.03 -3.54 -24.92
CA ASP A 169 20.85 -3.33 -26.37
C ASP A 169 19.49 -2.65 -26.63
N PRO A 170 19.44 -1.42 -27.16
CA PRO A 170 18.16 -0.74 -27.46
C PRO A 170 17.29 -1.45 -28.50
N ARG A 171 17.83 -2.43 -29.23
CA ARG A 171 17.08 -3.24 -30.21
C ARG A 171 16.31 -4.39 -29.57
N ASP A 172 16.67 -4.77 -28.35
CA ASP A 172 16.02 -5.85 -27.63
C ASP A 172 14.66 -5.35 -27.08
N PRO A 173 13.53 -6.01 -27.41
CA PRO A 173 12.24 -5.64 -26.87
C PRO A 173 12.12 -5.81 -25.34
N GLU A 174 12.90 -6.72 -24.73
CA GLU A 174 12.78 -6.99 -23.29
C GLU A 174 13.21 -5.81 -22.41
N VAL A 175 14.09 -4.95 -22.94
CA VAL A 175 14.57 -3.73 -22.27
C VAL A 175 13.45 -2.75 -21.95
N TYR A 176 12.36 -2.79 -22.72
CA TYR A 176 11.24 -1.87 -22.58
C TYR A 176 10.08 -2.47 -21.79
N ASP A 177 10.17 -3.73 -21.35
CA ASP A 177 9.12 -4.30 -20.51
C ASP A 177 9.19 -3.69 -19.11
N THR A 178 8.22 -2.83 -18.82
CA THR A 178 8.08 -2.15 -17.54
C THR A 178 6.85 -2.66 -16.81
N SER A 179 6.96 -2.88 -15.51
CA SER A 179 5.80 -3.10 -14.62
C SER A 179 5.27 -1.76 -14.13
N VAL A 180 3.95 -1.69 -13.93
CA VAL A 180 3.31 -0.52 -13.31
C VAL A 180 2.65 -1.01 -12.04
N ASP A 181 3.19 -0.58 -10.91
CA ASP A 181 2.64 -0.89 -9.60
C ASP A 181 1.61 0.17 -9.21
N TRP A 182 0.41 -0.29 -8.87
CA TRP A 182 -0.68 0.57 -8.43
C TRP A 182 -0.91 0.36 -6.93
N PRO A 183 -0.82 1.42 -6.11
CA PRO A 183 -1.09 1.29 -4.69
C PRO A 183 -2.56 0.91 -4.45
N PRO A 184 -2.86 0.21 -3.33
CA PRO A 184 -4.22 -0.14 -3.00
C PRO A 184 -5.07 1.14 -2.79
N PRO A 185 -6.27 1.24 -3.40
CA PRO A 185 -7.08 2.46 -3.37
C PRO A 185 -7.84 2.67 -2.06
N LEU A 186 -8.05 1.60 -1.28
CA LEU A 186 -8.74 1.68 0.01
C LEU A 186 -7.72 1.79 1.16
N PRO A 187 -8.01 2.57 2.21
CA PRO A 187 -7.23 2.51 3.43
C PRO A 187 -7.38 1.11 4.03
N VAL A 188 -6.27 0.38 4.08
CA VAL A 188 -6.21 -0.93 4.75
C VAL A 188 -5.82 -0.68 6.20
N ASP A 189 -6.46 -1.41 7.11
CA ASP A 189 -6.01 -1.43 8.50
C ASP A 189 -4.63 -2.10 8.58
N VAL A 190 -3.61 -1.27 8.81
CA VAL A 190 -2.20 -1.69 8.86
C VAL A 190 -1.99 -2.73 9.95
N LEU A 191 -2.74 -2.68 11.06
CA LEU A 191 -2.59 -3.65 12.17
C LEU A 191 -3.07 -5.04 11.76
N VAL A 192 -4.23 -5.12 11.09
CA VAL A 192 -4.76 -6.41 10.61
C VAL A 192 -3.81 -7.01 9.58
N LYS A 193 -3.31 -6.19 8.65
CA LYS A 193 -2.36 -6.63 7.61
C LYS A 193 -1.03 -7.10 8.20
N LEU A 194 -0.50 -6.38 9.18
CA LEU A 194 0.75 -6.74 9.86
C LEU A 194 0.59 -8.04 10.64
N ASN A 195 -0.54 -8.25 11.33
CA ASN A 195 -0.83 -9.50 12.02
C ASN A 195 -0.94 -10.69 11.04
N GLU A 196 -1.57 -10.49 9.87
CA GLU A 196 -1.64 -11.50 8.81
C GLU A 196 -0.24 -11.87 8.30
N VAL A 197 0.59 -10.88 7.97
CA VAL A 197 1.97 -11.08 7.51
C VAL A 197 2.82 -11.76 8.59
N GLN A 198 2.69 -11.38 9.85
CA GLN A 198 3.37 -12.05 10.96
C GLN A 198 2.96 -13.52 11.08
N ALA A 199 1.67 -13.83 10.95
CA ALA A 199 1.18 -15.20 10.97
C ALA A 199 1.72 -16.02 9.79
N LYS A 200 1.74 -15.44 8.59
CA LYS A 200 2.28 -16.11 7.39
C LYS A 200 3.79 -16.33 7.47
N LEU A 201 4.54 -15.38 8.00
CA LEU A 201 5.98 -15.53 8.27
C LEU A 201 6.26 -16.60 9.33
N ALA A 202 5.46 -16.64 10.41
CA ALA A 202 5.58 -17.65 11.46
C ALA A 202 5.29 -19.07 10.94
N LEU A 203 4.35 -19.19 9.99
CA LEU A 203 4.01 -20.45 9.32
C LEU A 203 4.98 -20.80 8.17
N GLY A 204 5.91 -19.90 7.81
CA GLY A 204 6.85 -20.08 6.70
C GLY A 204 6.21 -20.05 5.31
N LEU A 205 4.98 -19.53 5.20
CA LEU A 205 4.24 -19.43 3.92
C LEU A 205 4.65 -18.21 3.09
N GLU A 206 5.23 -17.20 3.73
CA GLU A 206 5.75 -16.00 3.06
C GLU A 206 7.23 -15.81 3.32
N SER A 207 7.92 -15.22 2.34
CA SER A 207 9.29 -14.75 2.51
C SER A 207 9.31 -13.32 3.05
N LYS A 208 10.40 -12.91 3.71
CA LYS A 208 10.59 -11.52 4.16
C LYS A 208 10.48 -10.51 3.01
N ARG A 209 10.91 -10.89 1.80
CA ARG A 209 10.79 -10.06 0.59
C ARG A 209 9.32 -9.92 0.16
N GLY A 210 8.56 -11.02 0.19
CA GLY A 210 7.12 -11.00 -0.08
C GLY A 210 6.37 -10.15 0.94
N ALA A 211 6.67 -10.30 2.22
CA ALA A 211 6.09 -9.51 3.30
C ALA A 211 6.30 -7.99 3.14
N LEU A 212 7.49 -7.57 2.70
CA LEU A 212 7.79 -6.15 2.45
C LEU A 212 7.07 -5.61 1.22
N ARG A 213 6.94 -6.41 0.14
CA ARG A 213 6.09 -6.06 -1.02
C ARG A 213 4.64 -5.90 -0.60
N ASP A 214 4.14 -6.86 0.18
CA ASP A 214 2.78 -6.84 0.67
C ASP A 214 2.55 -5.62 1.54
N LEU A 215 3.50 -5.23 2.41
CA LEU A 215 3.41 -4.02 3.22
C LEU A 215 3.33 -2.73 2.38
N GLY A 216 3.76 -2.76 1.12
CA GLY A 216 3.72 -1.64 0.18
C GLY A 216 5.04 -0.87 0.09
N GLU A 217 6.15 -1.49 0.49
CA GLU A 217 7.47 -0.87 0.37
C GLU A 217 7.91 -0.80 -1.10
N THR A 218 8.26 0.39 -1.60
CA THR A 218 8.61 0.59 -3.02
C THR A 218 9.97 0.03 -3.38
N PHE A 219 10.92 0.02 -2.44
CA PHE A 219 12.30 -0.43 -2.66
C PHE A 219 12.67 -1.59 -1.72
N VAL A 220 12.03 -2.73 -1.95
CA VAL A 220 12.20 -3.94 -1.11
C VAL A 220 13.65 -4.37 -0.99
N ASP A 221 14.41 -4.26 -2.08
CA ASP A 221 15.77 -4.78 -2.14
C ASP A 221 16.75 -3.92 -1.35
N GLU A 222 16.63 -2.60 -1.45
CA GLU A 222 17.39 -1.65 -0.63
C GLU A 222 17.02 -1.80 0.84
N LYS A 223 15.73 -1.90 1.17
CA LYS A 223 15.27 -2.10 2.55
C LYS A 223 15.78 -3.41 3.14
N MET A 224 15.84 -4.47 2.34
CA MET A 224 16.40 -5.76 2.77
C MET A 224 17.89 -5.66 3.04
N GLN A 225 18.63 -4.90 2.23
CA GLN A 225 20.06 -4.68 2.47
C GLN A 225 20.30 -3.81 3.69
N GLU A 226 19.51 -2.75 3.90
CA GLU A 226 19.54 -1.96 5.13
C GLU A 226 19.33 -2.84 6.36
N MET A 227 18.27 -3.68 6.37
CA MET A 227 18.04 -4.62 7.48
C MET A 227 19.16 -5.66 7.63
N PHE A 228 19.84 -6.03 6.54
CA PHE A 228 20.96 -6.96 6.60
C PHE A 228 22.19 -6.30 7.23
N ASP A 229 22.52 -5.08 6.82
CA ASP A 229 23.63 -4.31 7.35
C ASP A 229 23.41 -3.98 8.83
N GLU A 230 22.19 -3.62 9.22
CA GLU A 230 21.78 -3.45 10.63
C GLU A 230 22.01 -4.74 11.43
N ARG A 231 21.48 -5.88 10.96
CA ARG A 231 21.66 -7.17 11.64
C ARG A 231 23.11 -7.62 11.71
N LEU A 232 23.90 -7.29 10.70
CA LEU A 232 25.31 -7.62 10.64
C LEU A 232 26.11 -6.75 11.61
N ALA A 233 25.75 -5.48 11.77
CA ALA A 233 26.31 -4.61 12.80
C ALA A 233 25.98 -5.14 14.21
N GLU A 234 24.70 -5.46 14.46
CA GLU A 234 24.25 -6.04 15.73
C GLU A 234 24.99 -7.35 16.05
N ALA A 235 25.08 -8.28 15.09
CA ALA A 235 25.77 -9.56 15.29
C ALA A 235 27.28 -9.40 15.58
N LYS A 236 27.92 -8.38 14.98
CA LYS A 236 29.33 -8.07 15.26
C LYS A 236 29.51 -7.52 16.67
N GLU A 237 28.60 -6.65 17.12
CA GLU A 237 28.61 -6.10 18.47
C GLU A 237 28.38 -7.20 19.51
N ASP A 238 27.41 -8.08 19.27
CA ASP A 238 27.12 -9.23 20.14
C ASP A 238 28.29 -10.21 20.21
N GLY A 239 28.90 -10.54 19.05
CA GLY A 239 30.09 -11.39 19.00
C GLY A 239 31.28 -10.77 19.75
N ALA A 240 31.48 -9.45 19.64
CA ALA A 240 32.51 -8.73 20.39
C ALA A 240 32.25 -8.78 21.89
N LEU A 241 30.99 -8.59 22.33
CA LEU A 241 30.60 -8.72 23.73
C LEU A 241 30.82 -10.14 24.26
N GLU A 242 30.54 -11.16 23.47
CA GLU A 242 30.77 -12.55 23.85
C GLU A 242 32.26 -12.86 24.01
N LEU A 243 33.12 -12.37 23.12
CA LEU A 243 34.57 -12.50 23.25
C LEU A 243 35.10 -11.79 24.49
N ILE A 244 34.60 -10.58 24.79
CA ILE A 244 34.95 -9.85 26.01
C ILE A 244 34.50 -10.62 27.25
N LYS A 245 33.27 -11.15 27.27
CA LYS A 245 32.75 -11.98 28.37
C LYS A 245 33.59 -13.24 28.56
N ALA A 246 33.97 -13.92 27.47
CA ALA A 246 34.83 -15.11 27.52
C ALA A 246 36.24 -14.77 28.03
N GLN A 247 36.80 -13.63 27.61
CA GLN A 247 38.10 -13.17 28.09
C GLN A 247 38.05 -12.80 29.59
N ILE A 248 36.99 -12.11 30.04
CA ILE A 248 36.77 -11.82 31.46
C ILE A 248 36.59 -13.12 32.26
N ALA A 249 35.81 -14.08 31.78
CA ALA A 249 35.64 -15.37 32.45
C ALA A 249 36.96 -16.16 32.54
N SER A 250 37.77 -16.16 31.49
CA SER A 250 39.07 -16.84 31.47
C SER A 250 40.10 -16.18 32.40
N THR A 251 40.09 -14.85 32.48
CA THR A 251 40.96 -14.10 33.39
C THR A 251 40.52 -14.31 34.82
N ILE A 252 39.22 -14.27 35.13
CA ILE A 252 38.71 -14.66 36.45
C ILE A 252 39.16 -16.08 36.78
N LEU A 253 38.93 -17.06 35.91
CA LEU A 253 39.35 -18.45 36.17
C LEU A 253 40.86 -18.60 36.43
N ARG A 254 41.70 -17.88 35.68
CA ARG A 254 43.16 -17.86 35.89
C ARG A 254 43.57 -17.15 37.18
N THR A 255 42.80 -16.15 37.63
CA THR A 255 43.16 -15.30 38.78
C THR A 255 42.59 -15.83 40.09
N THR A 256 41.39 -16.42 40.08
CA THR A 256 40.71 -16.93 41.28
C THR A 256 40.74 -18.46 41.41
N GLY A 257 41.18 -19.20 40.38
CA GLY A 257 41.36 -20.66 40.46
C GLY A 257 40.07 -21.49 40.62
N LEU A 258 38.90 -20.85 40.57
CA LEU A 258 37.58 -21.48 40.52
C LEU A 258 36.85 -21.05 39.24
N PRO A 259 36.17 -21.97 38.54
CA PRO A 259 35.32 -21.59 37.42
C PRO A 259 34.14 -20.75 37.92
N PRO A 260 33.71 -19.71 37.17
CA PRO A 260 32.51 -18.97 37.52
C PRO A 260 31.31 -19.92 37.47
N THR A 261 30.67 -20.10 38.62
CA THR A 261 29.46 -20.91 38.76
C THR A 261 28.33 -20.30 37.94
N GLY A 262 27.92 -20.98 36.87
CA GLY A 262 26.72 -20.61 36.12
C GLY A 262 26.65 -20.97 34.63
N VAL A 263 27.66 -21.62 34.03
CA VAL A 263 27.57 -22.05 32.62
C VAL A 263 27.94 -23.53 32.52
N GLU A 264 26.99 -24.35 32.07
CA GLU A 264 27.16 -25.79 31.84
C GLU A 264 28.33 -26.04 30.89
N SER A 265 29.27 -26.88 31.36
CA SER A 265 30.30 -27.47 30.50
C SER A 265 29.64 -28.43 29.51
N PRO A 266 29.99 -28.42 28.20
CA PRO A 266 29.55 -29.46 27.28
C PRO A 266 30.11 -30.82 27.71
N PRO A 267 29.36 -31.93 27.52
CA PRO A 267 29.72 -33.23 28.06
C PRO A 267 31.01 -33.78 27.43
N PRO A 268 31.90 -34.43 28.21
CA PRO A 268 33.12 -35.01 27.67
C PRO A 268 32.82 -36.26 26.85
N ALA A 269 33.54 -36.43 25.74
CA ALA A 269 33.51 -37.63 24.92
C ALA A 269 33.93 -38.87 25.72
N PRO A 270 33.33 -40.06 25.48
CA PRO A 270 33.60 -41.25 26.27
C PRO A 270 35.00 -41.81 25.98
N ALA A 271 35.83 -41.87 27.02
CA ALA A 271 37.10 -42.60 27.01
C ALA A 271 36.83 -44.10 27.15
N SER A 272 37.41 -44.88 26.24
CA SER A 272 37.37 -46.34 26.19
C SER A 272 37.97 -46.99 27.45
N SER A 273 37.21 -47.87 28.09
CA SER A 273 37.69 -48.75 29.16
C SER A 273 38.23 -50.07 28.59
N SER A 274 39.45 -50.41 28.96
CA SER A 274 40.03 -51.74 28.74
C SER A 274 39.73 -52.66 29.92
N SER A 275 39.18 -53.85 29.65
CA SER A 275 39.28 -55.01 30.56
C SER A 275 39.63 -56.29 29.78
N SER A 276 40.57 -57.02 30.36
CA SER A 276 41.33 -58.18 29.89
C SER A 276 40.55 -59.44 29.48
N GLY A 277 41.10 -60.21 28.52
CA GLY A 277 40.94 -61.67 28.50
C GLY A 277 41.23 -62.40 27.17
N GLY A 278 42.47 -62.86 26.97
CA GLY A 278 42.77 -64.19 26.39
C GLY A 278 42.94 -64.39 24.86
N GLY A 279 44.13 -64.85 24.45
CA GLY A 279 44.31 -65.80 23.33
C GLY A 279 44.85 -65.25 21.98
N LYS A 280 46.15 -65.47 21.72
CA LYS A 280 46.83 -65.37 20.40
C LYS A 280 46.37 -66.47 19.41
N PRO A 281 46.83 -66.51 18.14
CA PRO A 281 47.23 -65.46 17.17
C PRO A 281 46.63 -65.70 15.75
N ASN A 282 46.58 -64.69 14.85
CA ASN A 282 46.98 -64.94 13.45
C ASN A 282 47.27 -63.67 12.62
N ALA A 283 48.18 -63.85 11.66
CA ALA A 283 48.75 -62.87 10.74
C ALA A 283 47.77 -62.37 9.67
N THR A 284 47.94 -61.11 9.22
CA THR A 284 48.46 -60.68 7.89
C THR A 284 48.34 -59.16 7.71
N GLY A 285 49.28 -58.58 6.96
CA GLY A 285 49.33 -57.15 6.59
C GLY A 285 48.30 -56.73 5.52
N PRO A 286 48.45 -55.52 4.96
CA PRO A 286 47.36 -54.53 4.85
C PRO A 286 46.63 -54.55 3.49
N LEU A 287 45.36 -54.12 3.48
CA LEU A 287 44.71 -53.65 2.25
C LEU A 287 44.62 -52.11 2.24
N PRO A 288 45.09 -51.46 1.16
CA PRO A 288 45.06 -50.00 1.00
C PRO A 288 43.76 -49.53 0.36
N GLY A 289 43.21 -48.42 0.86
CA GLY A 289 42.18 -47.65 0.15
C GLY A 289 41.03 -47.15 1.02
N MET A 290 41.24 -46.07 1.76
CA MET A 290 40.21 -45.06 2.03
C MET A 290 40.89 -43.77 2.56
N PRO A 291 40.64 -42.58 1.98
CA PRO A 291 41.28 -41.35 2.46
C PRO A 291 40.74 -40.96 3.83
N GLY A 292 41.66 -40.76 4.77
CA GLY A 292 41.35 -40.25 6.11
C GLY A 292 40.82 -38.83 6.07
N THR A 293 39.78 -38.59 6.86
CA THR A 293 39.21 -37.28 7.19
C THR A 293 40.24 -36.42 7.92
N GLY A 294 40.94 -35.58 7.16
CA GLY A 294 41.70 -34.45 7.67
C GLY A 294 40.76 -33.32 8.07
N THR A 295 40.45 -33.24 9.36
CA THR A 295 39.86 -32.05 10.00
C THR A 295 40.88 -30.90 9.97
N GLY A 296 40.69 -29.92 9.09
CA GLY A 296 41.51 -28.71 9.09
C GLY A 296 41.28 -27.73 7.92
N THR A 297 40.73 -28.19 6.79
CA THR A 297 40.64 -27.36 5.57
C THR A 297 39.26 -26.78 5.26
N ASN A 298 38.21 -27.23 5.95
CA ASN A 298 36.83 -26.82 5.63
C ASN A 298 36.34 -25.60 6.42
N THR A 299 36.94 -25.26 7.56
CA THR A 299 36.53 -24.09 8.35
C THR A 299 37.10 -22.79 7.80
N GLU A 300 38.34 -22.81 7.31
CA GLU A 300 38.97 -21.63 6.70
C GLU A 300 38.37 -21.31 5.32
N SER A 301 38.00 -22.32 4.53
CA SER A 301 37.29 -22.11 3.27
C SER A 301 35.90 -21.52 3.50
N VAL A 302 35.12 -22.05 4.44
CA VAL A 302 33.82 -21.50 4.83
C VAL A 302 33.94 -20.09 5.43
N LEU A 303 34.96 -19.81 6.24
CA LEU A 303 35.25 -18.46 6.75
C LEU A 303 35.67 -17.51 5.62
N SER A 304 36.48 -17.97 4.67
CA SER A 304 36.88 -17.16 3.51
C SER A 304 35.70 -16.88 2.57
N GLU A 305 34.77 -17.84 2.42
CA GLU A 305 33.55 -17.72 1.65
C GLU A 305 32.55 -16.78 2.33
N LEU A 306 32.37 -16.88 3.66
CA LEU A 306 31.61 -15.94 4.48
C LEU A 306 32.20 -14.53 4.44
N VAL A 307 33.53 -14.41 4.47
CA VAL A 307 34.22 -13.11 4.37
C VAL A 307 34.08 -12.52 2.96
N THR A 308 34.13 -13.35 1.93
CA THR A 308 33.94 -12.93 0.54
C THR A 308 32.50 -12.46 0.30
N LEU A 309 31.51 -13.19 0.81
CA LEU A 309 30.11 -12.77 0.81
C LEU A 309 29.90 -11.48 1.64
N SER A 310 30.61 -11.32 2.77
CA SER A 310 30.51 -10.12 3.63
C SER A 310 31.18 -8.86 3.06
N LYS A 311 32.06 -9.00 2.07
CA LYS A 311 32.73 -7.87 1.39
C LYS A 311 32.16 -7.58 0.00
N GLY A 312 31.19 -8.38 -0.46
CA GLY A 312 30.65 -8.33 -1.82
C GLY A 312 29.68 -7.19 -2.10
N THR A 313 29.18 -6.47 -1.10
CA THR A 313 28.13 -5.46 -1.30
C THR A 313 28.63 -4.05 -0.98
N LYS A 314 28.71 -3.24 -2.03
CA LYS A 314 28.99 -1.80 -1.95
C LYS A 314 27.95 -1.10 -1.08
N ILE A 315 28.41 -0.03 -0.42
CA ILE A 315 27.65 0.86 0.47
C ILE A 315 26.42 1.40 -0.26
N ALA A 316 25.23 1.16 0.29
CA ALA A 316 24.00 1.74 -0.20
C ALA A 316 24.00 3.25 0.09
N GLN A 317 24.12 4.08 -0.95
CA GLN A 317 23.98 5.52 -0.84
C GLN A 317 22.53 5.87 -1.16
N ARG A 318 21.80 6.46 -0.21
CA ARG A 318 20.41 6.91 -0.42
C ARG A 318 20.34 7.84 -1.62
N ARG A 319 19.43 7.56 -2.56
CA ARG A 319 19.05 8.51 -3.60
C ARG A 319 18.29 9.66 -2.93
N ASN A 320 18.82 10.88 -3.02
CA ASN A 320 18.23 12.06 -2.42
C ASN A 320 17.13 12.59 -3.37
N PRO A 321 15.88 12.77 -2.93
CA PRO A 321 14.76 13.14 -3.80
C PRO A 321 14.82 14.58 -4.35
N GLU A 322 15.81 15.38 -3.97
CA GLU A 322 15.98 16.78 -4.42
C GLU A 322 17.07 16.98 -5.48
N ASN A 323 17.72 15.91 -5.95
CA ASN A 323 18.65 15.97 -7.08
C ASN A 323 18.12 15.12 -8.24
N ASP A 324 17.09 15.65 -8.90
CA ASP A 324 16.78 15.46 -10.33
C ASP A 324 16.00 16.70 -10.82
#